data_AF-C9YFL3-F1
#
_entry.id   AF-C9YFL3-F1
#
_cell.length_a   1.000
_cell.length_b   1.000
_cell.length_c   1.000
_cell.angle_alpha   90.00
_cell.angle_beta   90.00
_cell.angle_gamma   90.00
#
_symmetry.space_group_name_H-M   'P 1'
#
loop_
_entity.id
_entity.type
_entity.pdbx_description
1 polymer ?
#
loop_
_entity_poly.entity_id
_entity_poly.type
_entity_poly.pdbx_seq_one_letter_code
_entity_poly.pdbx_strand_id
1 'polypeptide(L)'
;MSTQQPTIIYTLTDEAPRLATASFLPLIRTFTAPAGINVVESDISVAARVLGEFSDFLKDDQKVPNTLVELGKKTLQADANIIKLPNISASVGQLVACIKELQSKGYAIPDYPEAPKTDEEKAIRARYSKCTGSAVNPVLREGNSDRRAPKAVKEYARKNPHSMAEWSQASRSHVSHMHHGDFYHGEKSITLDRARDVKMELITKSGQTIVLKPKVSLLDREVIDSMFMSKKALLEFYEREIEDARKTGVMFSLHVKATMMKVSHPIVFGHCVKIFYKDAFEKHGALFKELGVNVNNGMADLYGKIATLPQSKQDEIKRDLHACHEPV
;
A
#
# COMPACT_ATOMS: atom_id res chain seq x y z
N MET A 1 -5.61 -26.29 -34.25
CA MET A 1 -5.86 -26.52 -32.82
C MET A 1 -4.57 -26.22 -32.07
N SER A 2 -4.62 -25.51 -30.93
CA SER A 2 -3.42 -25.24 -30.14
C SER A 2 -2.76 -26.57 -29.74
N THR A 3 -1.47 -26.71 -29.97
CA THR A 3 -0.67 -27.88 -29.59
C THR A 3 -0.29 -27.87 -28.10
N GLN A 4 -0.63 -26.80 -27.37
CA GLN A 4 -0.34 -26.66 -25.94
C GLN A 4 -1.55 -27.07 -25.09
N GLN A 5 -1.26 -27.82 -24.03
CA GLN A 5 -2.26 -28.23 -23.04
C GLN A 5 -2.89 -26.99 -22.37
N PRO A 6 -4.22 -26.83 -22.39
CA PRO A 6 -4.90 -25.72 -21.73
C PRO A 6 -4.52 -25.65 -20.26
N THR A 7 -4.01 -24.49 -19.81
CA THR A 7 -3.49 -24.31 -18.46
C THR A 7 -4.16 -23.13 -17.77
N ILE A 8 -4.61 -23.34 -16.54
CA ILE A 8 -5.07 -22.29 -15.61
C ILE A 8 -3.94 -22.03 -14.62
N ILE A 9 -3.59 -20.77 -14.43
CA ILE A 9 -2.65 -20.34 -13.39
C ILE A 9 -3.46 -19.91 -12.17
N TYR A 10 -3.26 -20.60 -11.05
CA TYR A 10 -3.91 -20.33 -9.78
C TYR A 10 -2.94 -19.63 -8.84
N THR A 11 -3.24 -18.39 -8.44
CA THR A 11 -2.31 -17.63 -7.60
C THR A 11 -2.34 -18.12 -6.16
N LEU A 12 -1.19 -18.46 -5.59
CA LEU A 12 -1.05 -18.57 -4.13
C LEU A 12 -0.78 -17.16 -3.57
N THR A 13 -1.54 -16.78 -2.54
CA THR A 13 -1.46 -15.43 -1.97
C THR A 13 -1.18 -15.51 -0.47
N ASP A 14 -1.80 -14.64 0.33
CA ASP A 14 -1.50 -14.43 1.74
C ASP A 14 -2.75 -14.71 2.60
N GLU A 15 -2.56 -14.88 3.90
CA GLU A 15 -3.63 -14.87 4.92
C GLU A 15 -4.79 -15.85 4.62
N ALA A 16 -6.04 -15.41 4.80
CA ALA A 16 -7.21 -16.27 4.66
C ALA A 16 -7.37 -16.89 3.25
N PRO A 17 -7.19 -16.15 2.14
CA PRO A 17 -7.19 -16.76 0.80
C PRO A 17 -6.15 -17.87 0.61
N ARG A 18 -4.96 -17.75 1.23
CA ARG A 18 -3.94 -18.82 1.18
C ARG A 18 -4.38 -20.09 1.88
N LEU A 19 -5.03 -19.96 3.03
CA LEU A 19 -5.61 -21.08 3.77
C LEU A 19 -6.75 -21.75 3.00
N ALA A 20 -7.66 -20.94 2.43
CA ALA A 20 -8.75 -21.44 1.61
C ALA A 20 -8.22 -22.19 0.37
N THR A 21 -7.17 -21.68 -0.27
CA THR A 21 -6.51 -22.33 -1.41
C THR A 21 -5.96 -23.71 -1.07
N ALA A 22 -5.39 -23.88 0.13
CA ALA A 22 -4.86 -25.18 0.58
C ALA A 22 -5.94 -26.28 0.61
N SER A 23 -7.19 -25.91 0.92
CA SER A 23 -8.34 -26.83 0.90
C SER A 23 -8.96 -26.96 -0.50
N PHE A 24 -9.11 -25.85 -1.21
CA PHE A 24 -9.95 -25.78 -2.41
C PHE A 24 -9.21 -26.13 -3.71
N LEU A 25 -7.91 -25.82 -3.82
CA LEU A 25 -7.14 -26.09 -5.04
C LEU A 25 -7.05 -27.59 -5.40
N PRO A 26 -6.88 -28.53 -4.45
CA PRO A 26 -6.95 -29.96 -4.75
C PRO A 26 -8.27 -30.37 -5.41
N LEU A 27 -9.41 -29.79 -4.98
CA LEU A 27 -10.70 -30.06 -5.59
C LEU A 27 -10.74 -29.54 -7.04
N ILE A 28 -10.31 -28.29 -7.28
CA ILE A 28 -10.26 -27.73 -8.64
C ILE A 28 -9.46 -28.64 -9.58
N ARG A 29 -8.28 -29.10 -9.15
CA ARG A 29 -7.44 -30.02 -9.95
C ARG A 29 -8.17 -31.32 -10.29
N THR A 30 -8.81 -31.95 -9.31
CA THR A 30 -9.56 -33.19 -9.52
C THR A 30 -10.70 -33.02 -10.53
N PHE A 31 -11.45 -31.92 -10.47
CA PHE A 31 -12.57 -31.67 -11.37
C PHE A 31 -12.15 -31.21 -12.78
N THR A 32 -10.97 -30.63 -12.92
CA THR A 32 -10.46 -30.12 -14.21
C THR A 32 -9.64 -31.15 -14.99
N ALA A 33 -9.03 -32.12 -14.30
CA ALA A 33 -8.20 -33.15 -14.93
C ALA A 33 -8.91 -33.99 -16.02
N PRO A 34 -10.16 -34.45 -15.86
CA PRO A 34 -10.87 -35.20 -16.91
C PRO A 34 -11.11 -34.38 -18.20
N ALA A 35 -11.10 -33.05 -18.10
CA ALA A 35 -11.19 -32.15 -19.24
C ALA A 35 -9.83 -31.85 -19.89
N GLY A 36 -8.75 -32.47 -19.40
CA GLY A 36 -7.38 -32.24 -19.88
C GLY A 36 -6.80 -30.87 -19.50
N ILE A 37 -7.44 -30.15 -18.58
CA ILE A 37 -7.02 -28.81 -18.15
C ILE A 37 -5.98 -28.95 -17.04
N ASN A 38 -4.80 -28.38 -17.28
CA ASN A 38 -3.74 -28.30 -16.28
C ASN A 38 -3.98 -27.10 -15.34
N VAL A 39 -3.69 -27.25 -14.05
CA VAL A 39 -3.82 -26.16 -13.07
C VAL A 39 -2.51 -26.01 -12.30
N VAL A 40 -1.77 -24.96 -12.65
CA VAL A 40 -0.44 -24.66 -12.10
C VAL A 40 -0.51 -23.57 -11.04
N GLU A 41 0.35 -23.66 -10.05
CA GLU A 41 0.45 -22.66 -8.98
C GLU A 41 1.40 -21.54 -9.40
N SER A 42 1.10 -20.32 -8.95
CA SER A 42 2.04 -19.20 -9.00
C SER A 42 1.98 -18.43 -7.70
N ASP A 43 3.02 -18.54 -6.88
CA ASP A 43 3.07 -17.90 -5.57
C ASP A 43 3.44 -16.41 -5.68
N ILE A 44 2.50 -15.54 -5.35
CA ILE A 44 2.66 -14.08 -5.35
C ILE A 44 2.51 -13.48 -3.94
N SER A 45 2.64 -14.31 -2.91
CA SER A 45 2.66 -13.87 -1.51
C SER A 45 3.76 -12.84 -1.26
N VAL A 46 3.65 -12.07 -0.16
CA VAL A 46 4.71 -11.13 0.24
C VAL A 46 6.04 -11.86 0.39
N ALA A 47 6.05 -13.04 1.02
CA ALA A 47 7.24 -13.85 1.23
C ALA A 47 7.86 -14.29 -0.09
N ALA A 48 7.09 -14.87 -1.01
CA ALA A 48 7.59 -15.33 -2.30
C ALA A 48 8.16 -14.17 -3.13
N ARG A 49 7.51 -13.00 -3.12
CA ARG A 49 8.01 -11.81 -3.82
C ARG A 49 9.30 -11.27 -3.21
N VAL A 50 9.46 -11.31 -1.89
CA VAL A 50 10.72 -10.93 -1.23
C VAL A 50 11.82 -11.91 -1.60
N LEU A 51 11.59 -13.21 -1.48
CA LEU A 51 12.60 -14.23 -1.81
C LEU A 51 13.00 -14.20 -3.29
N GLY A 52 12.03 -14.04 -4.20
CA GLY A 52 12.29 -13.92 -5.64
C GLY A 52 13.04 -12.64 -6.00
N GLU A 53 12.78 -11.52 -5.31
CA GLU A 53 13.54 -10.28 -5.53
C GLU A 53 14.96 -10.39 -4.99
N PHE A 54 15.22 -11.09 -3.88
CA PHE A 54 16.52 -11.21 -3.19
C PHE A 54 17.24 -12.55 -3.40
N SER A 55 17.02 -13.20 -4.54
CA SER A 55 17.58 -14.52 -4.84
C SER A 55 19.11 -14.62 -4.75
N ASP A 56 19.84 -13.52 -4.94
CA ASP A 56 21.29 -13.38 -4.77
C ASP A 56 21.78 -13.50 -3.32
N PHE A 57 20.90 -13.31 -2.33
CA PHE A 57 21.19 -13.53 -0.91
C PHE A 57 20.87 -14.95 -0.43
N LEU A 58 20.31 -15.78 -1.32
CA LEU A 58 19.80 -17.10 -0.97
C LEU A 58 20.74 -18.20 -1.43
N LYS A 59 20.81 -19.27 -0.65
CA LYS A 59 21.41 -20.53 -1.07
C LYS A 59 20.60 -21.14 -2.22
N ASP A 60 21.22 -22.00 -3.02
CA ASP A 60 20.56 -22.56 -4.21
C ASP A 60 19.29 -23.35 -3.89
N ASP A 61 19.24 -24.02 -2.74
CA ASP A 61 18.07 -24.75 -2.21
C ASP A 61 16.97 -23.84 -1.64
N GLN A 62 17.27 -22.57 -1.39
CA GLN A 62 16.34 -21.56 -0.87
C GLN A 62 15.75 -20.67 -1.98
N LYS A 63 16.31 -20.69 -3.19
CA LYS A 63 15.89 -19.83 -4.29
C LYS A 63 14.50 -20.23 -4.78
N VAL A 64 13.66 -19.23 -4.99
CA VAL A 64 12.33 -19.35 -5.60
C VAL A 64 12.25 -18.50 -6.86
N PRO A 65 11.44 -18.88 -7.86
CA PRO A 65 11.27 -18.07 -9.07
C PRO A 65 10.65 -16.71 -8.73
N ASN A 66 10.99 -15.69 -9.54
CA ASN A 66 10.31 -14.40 -9.49
C ASN A 66 9.00 -14.45 -10.27
N THR A 67 8.04 -15.17 -9.70
CA THR A 67 6.72 -15.48 -10.27
C THR A 67 5.93 -14.25 -10.72
N LEU A 68 6.05 -13.10 -10.06
CA LEU A 68 5.33 -11.89 -10.46
C LEU A 68 5.84 -11.35 -11.80
N VAL A 69 7.16 -11.40 -12.02
CA VAL A 69 7.76 -11.03 -13.31
C VAL A 69 7.32 -12.00 -14.40
N GLU A 70 7.28 -13.30 -14.10
CA GLU A 70 6.82 -14.32 -15.04
C GLU A 70 5.34 -14.14 -15.39
N LEU A 71 4.47 -13.90 -14.41
CA LEU A 71 3.06 -13.61 -14.63
C LEU A 71 2.84 -12.33 -15.44
N GLY A 72 3.64 -11.29 -15.21
CA GLY A 72 3.58 -10.05 -16.01
C GLY A 72 3.97 -10.27 -17.48
N LYS A 73 4.83 -11.24 -17.78
CA LYS A 73 5.07 -11.66 -19.18
C LYS A 73 3.90 -12.48 -19.70
N LYS A 74 3.32 -13.33 -18.86
CA LYS A 74 2.19 -14.19 -19.24
C LYS A 74 0.95 -13.39 -19.60
N THR A 75 0.65 -12.30 -18.91
CA THR A 75 -0.53 -11.44 -19.19
C THR A 75 -0.53 -10.85 -20.59
N LEU A 76 0.63 -10.76 -21.25
CA LEU A 76 0.78 -10.30 -22.63
C LEU A 76 0.60 -11.40 -23.67
N GLN A 77 0.38 -12.65 -23.24
CA GLN A 77 0.16 -13.79 -24.12
C GLN A 77 -1.35 -14.06 -24.26
N ALA A 78 -1.80 -14.35 -25.49
CA ALA A 78 -3.22 -14.55 -25.79
C ALA A 78 -3.85 -15.77 -25.06
N ASP A 79 -3.04 -16.71 -24.61
CA ASP A 79 -3.44 -17.91 -23.87
C ASP A 79 -3.38 -17.73 -22.34
N ALA A 80 -3.20 -16.51 -21.84
CA ALA A 80 -3.21 -16.22 -20.41
C ALA A 80 -4.58 -16.53 -19.78
N ASN A 81 -4.60 -17.49 -18.86
CA ASN A 81 -5.77 -17.80 -18.04
C ASN A 81 -5.36 -17.83 -16.57
N ILE A 82 -5.66 -16.75 -15.84
CA ILE A 82 -5.17 -16.50 -14.48
C ILE A 82 -6.35 -16.33 -13.53
N ILE A 83 -6.45 -17.20 -12.52
CA ILE A 83 -7.33 -17.01 -11.37
C ILE A 83 -6.56 -16.28 -10.28
N LYS A 84 -6.85 -14.98 -10.14
CA LYS A 84 -6.20 -14.08 -9.18
C LYS A 84 -7.02 -13.95 -7.89
N LEU A 85 -6.47 -14.45 -6.78
CA LEU A 85 -7.05 -14.32 -5.44
C LEU A 85 -6.60 -13.01 -4.77
N PRO A 86 -7.31 -12.50 -3.75
CA PRO A 86 -6.83 -11.36 -2.96
C PRO A 86 -5.45 -11.62 -2.35
N ASN A 87 -4.59 -10.59 -2.36
CA ASN A 87 -3.22 -10.64 -1.82
C ASN A 87 -2.91 -9.36 -1.04
N ILE A 88 -1.89 -9.40 -0.18
CA ILE A 88 -1.46 -8.24 0.60
C ILE A 88 -0.81 -7.19 -0.31
N SER A 89 -1.25 -5.94 -0.15
CA SER A 89 -0.50 -4.75 -0.57
C SER A 89 0.29 -4.23 0.63
N ALA A 90 1.53 -4.72 0.81
CA ALA A 90 2.22 -4.64 2.10
C ALA A 90 2.55 -3.20 2.50
N SER A 91 2.17 -2.82 3.72
CA SER A 91 2.76 -1.65 4.40
C SER A 91 4.22 -1.92 4.75
N VAL A 92 4.96 -0.87 5.16
CA VAL A 92 6.35 -1.03 5.64
C VAL A 92 6.39 -1.96 6.85
N GLY A 93 5.47 -1.80 7.80
CA GLY A 93 5.41 -2.67 8.99
C GLY A 93 5.17 -4.14 8.64
N GLN A 94 4.27 -4.42 7.69
CA GLN A 94 4.04 -5.79 7.22
C GLN A 94 5.25 -6.37 6.49
N LEU A 95 5.96 -5.56 5.70
CA LEU A 95 7.21 -6.00 5.06
C LEU A 95 8.27 -6.35 6.11
N VAL A 96 8.49 -5.48 7.10
CA VAL A 96 9.48 -5.71 8.17
C VAL A 96 9.15 -6.97 8.97
N ALA A 97 7.87 -7.21 9.26
CA ALA A 97 7.43 -8.45 9.90
C ALA A 97 7.74 -9.69 9.04
N CYS A 98 7.45 -9.62 7.74
CA CYS A 98 7.76 -10.70 6.80
C CYS A 98 9.27 -10.97 6.71
N ILE A 99 10.10 -9.92 6.64
CA ILE A 99 11.57 -10.05 6.63
C ILE A 99 12.05 -10.77 7.89
N LYS A 100 11.59 -10.34 9.07
CA LYS A 100 11.95 -10.97 10.35
C LYS A 100 11.54 -12.45 10.41
N GLU A 101 10.35 -12.78 9.91
CA GLU A 101 9.90 -14.17 9.85
C GLU A 101 10.73 -15.03 8.87
N LEU A 102 11.15 -14.47 7.74
CA LEU A 102 12.04 -15.16 6.80
C LEU A 102 13.44 -15.34 7.40
N GLN A 103 13.99 -14.30 8.04
CA GLN A 103 15.28 -14.38 8.70
C GLN A 103 15.29 -15.44 9.82
N SER A 104 14.22 -15.52 10.62
CA SER A 104 14.10 -16.56 11.67
C SER A 104 14.01 -17.98 11.10
N LYS A 105 13.62 -18.14 9.83
CA LYS A 105 13.63 -19.39 9.08
C LYS A 105 14.94 -19.66 8.33
N GLY A 106 15.97 -18.83 8.53
CA GLY A 106 17.31 -19.04 7.98
C GLY A 106 17.54 -18.47 6.57
N TYR A 107 16.65 -17.60 6.08
CA TYR A 107 16.88 -16.85 4.84
C TYR A 107 17.74 -15.62 5.13
N ALA A 108 18.95 -15.55 4.56
CA ALA A 108 19.94 -14.50 4.84
C ALA A 108 19.66 -13.19 4.06
N ILE A 109 18.39 -12.78 3.98
CA ILE A 109 17.97 -11.53 3.34
C ILE A 109 18.27 -10.32 4.25
N PRO A 110 18.63 -9.16 3.66
CA PRO A 110 19.00 -7.98 4.44
C PRO A 110 17.81 -7.37 5.19
N ASP A 111 18.09 -6.61 6.25
CA ASP A 111 17.05 -5.81 6.90
C ASP A 111 16.53 -4.71 5.98
N TYR A 112 15.32 -4.22 6.24
CA TYR A 112 14.76 -3.06 5.54
C TYR A 112 15.39 -1.76 6.08
N PRO A 113 16.11 -0.97 5.27
CA PRO A 113 16.75 0.26 5.74
C PRO A 113 15.74 1.42 5.79
N GLU A 114 15.27 1.73 7.00
CA GLU A 114 14.31 2.82 7.27
C GLU A 114 14.85 4.22 6.92
N ALA A 115 16.16 4.43 7.07
CA ALA A 115 16.83 5.69 6.77
C ALA A 115 18.19 5.41 6.08
N PRO A 116 18.19 5.04 4.79
CA PRO A 116 19.40 4.63 4.08
C PRO A 116 20.37 5.80 3.94
N LYS A 117 21.62 5.59 4.35
CA LYS A 117 22.74 6.53 4.28
C LYS A 117 23.73 6.17 3.18
N THR A 118 23.93 4.87 2.92
CA THR A 118 24.85 4.39 1.88
C THR A 118 24.12 4.03 0.58
N ASP A 119 24.87 3.88 -0.51
CA ASP A 119 24.29 3.51 -1.81
C ASP A 119 23.81 2.06 -1.83
N GLU A 120 24.44 1.18 -1.06
CA GLU A 120 23.99 -0.20 -0.84
C GLU A 120 22.64 -0.23 -0.12
N GLU A 121 22.47 0.56 0.94
CA GLU A 121 21.19 0.66 1.66
C GLU A 121 20.09 1.26 0.77
N LYS A 122 20.42 2.25 -0.07
CA LYS A 122 19.48 2.81 -1.06
C LYS A 122 19.08 1.74 -2.09
N ALA A 123 20.02 0.93 -2.56
CA ALA A 123 19.75 -0.15 -3.51
C ALA A 123 18.86 -1.24 -2.88
N ILE A 124 19.13 -1.66 -1.64
CA ILE A 124 18.30 -2.62 -0.89
C ILE A 124 16.88 -2.07 -0.71
N ARG A 125 16.75 -0.79 -0.30
CA ARG A 125 15.44 -0.13 -0.18
C ARG A 125 14.68 -0.11 -1.50
N ALA A 126 15.37 0.19 -2.60
CA ALA A 126 14.77 0.24 -3.92
C ALA A 126 14.24 -1.14 -4.34
N ARG A 127 14.97 -2.22 -4.05
CA ARG A 127 14.49 -3.60 -4.27
C ARG A 127 13.25 -3.91 -3.45
N TYR A 128 13.27 -3.66 -2.14
CA TYR A 128 12.10 -3.84 -1.28
C TYR A 128 10.89 -3.00 -1.70
N SER A 129 11.11 -1.83 -2.31
CA SER A 129 10.03 -0.97 -2.81
C SER A 129 9.17 -1.62 -3.92
N LYS A 130 9.70 -2.67 -4.58
CA LYS A 130 8.95 -3.52 -5.53
C LYS A 130 8.09 -4.56 -4.83
N CYS A 131 8.35 -4.84 -3.55
CA CYS A 131 7.57 -5.78 -2.73
C CYS A 131 6.50 -5.07 -1.88
N THR A 132 6.55 -3.75 -1.72
CA THR A 132 5.60 -2.96 -0.94
C THR A 132 4.49 -2.31 -1.75
N GLY A 133 3.39 -1.99 -1.07
CA GLY A 133 2.18 -1.43 -1.66
C GLY A 133 1.53 -2.37 -2.67
N SER A 134 0.75 -1.80 -3.59
CA SER A 134 0.06 -2.58 -4.62
C SER A 134 1.03 -2.99 -5.75
N ALA A 135 1.97 -3.89 -5.45
CA ALA A 135 2.97 -4.37 -6.42
C ALA A 135 2.39 -5.33 -7.48
N VAL A 136 1.39 -6.13 -7.11
CA VAL A 136 0.87 -7.20 -7.98
C VAL A 136 -0.12 -6.68 -9.02
N ASN A 137 -1.14 -5.92 -8.61
CA ASN A 137 -2.22 -5.53 -9.50
C ASN A 137 -1.77 -4.73 -10.75
N PRO A 138 -0.83 -3.76 -10.65
CA PRO A 138 -0.36 -3.03 -11.82
C PRO A 138 0.35 -3.91 -12.85
N VAL A 139 0.91 -5.05 -12.43
CA VAL A 139 1.57 -6.00 -13.33
C VAL A 139 0.58 -6.94 -14.01
N LEU A 140 -0.50 -7.31 -13.32
CA LEU A 140 -1.46 -8.30 -13.84
C LEU A 140 -2.62 -7.70 -14.64
N ARG A 141 -2.87 -6.39 -14.52
CA ARG A 141 -4.04 -5.73 -15.12
C ARG A 141 -3.72 -5.12 -16.48
N GLU A 142 -3.35 -5.98 -17.43
CA GLU A 142 -3.17 -5.64 -18.85
C GLU A 142 -4.52 -5.61 -19.59
N GLY A 143 -5.50 -4.93 -19.00
CA GLY A 143 -6.87 -4.86 -19.47
C GLY A 143 -7.78 -4.08 -18.54
N ASN A 144 -9.00 -3.80 -19.01
CA ASN A 144 -10.01 -3.08 -18.23
C ASN A 144 -10.76 -4.02 -17.26
N SER A 145 -11.61 -3.45 -16.40
CA SER A 145 -12.33 -4.19 -15.37
C SER A 145 -13.83 -4.33 -15.70
N ASP A 146 -14.33 -5.55 -15.90
CA ASP A 146 -15.76 -5.90 -15.75
C ASP A 146 -16.00 -6.41 -14.32
N ARG A 147 -16.73 -5.64 -13.50
CA ARG A 147 -17.05 -6.02 -12.12
C ARG A 147 -18.53 -5.82 -11.83
N ARG A 148 -19.24 -6.92 -11.56
CA ARG A 148 -20.67 -6.95 -11.30
C ARG A 148 -21.06 -8.10 -10.38
N ALA A 149 -22.12 -7.93 -9.62
CA ALA A 149 -22.68 -9.01 -8.80
C ALA A 149 -23.44 -10.01 -9.70
N PRO A 150 -23.14 -11.31 -9.67
CA PRO A 150 -23.90 -12.32 -10.41
C PRO A 150 -25.37 -12.37 -9.96
N LYS A 151 -26.29 -12.70 -10.87
CA LYS A 151 -27.73 -12.78 -10.59
C LYS A 151 -28.07 -13.68 -9.42
N ALA A 152 -27.48 -14.88 -9.36
CA ALA A 152 -27.70 -15.84 -8.28
C ALA A 152 -27.30 -15.27 -6.91
N VAL A 153 -26.17 -14.54 -6.83
CA VAL A 153 -25.73 -13.88 -5.59
C VAL A 153 -26.72 -12.78 -5.19
N LYS A 154 -27.22 -12.00 -6.15
CA LYS A 154 -28.20 -10.94 -5.86
C LYS A 154 -29.55 -11.50 -5.41
N GLU A 155 -30.01 -12.61 -6.01
CA GLU A 155 -31.22 -13.30 -5.60
C GLU A 155 -31.09 -13.91 -4.21
N TYR A 156 -29.94 -14.52 -3.90
CA TYR A 156 -29.64 -15.00 -2.56
C TYR A 156 -29.71 -13.87 -1.52
N ALA A 157 -29.11 -12.71 -1.81
CA ALA A 157 -29.14 -11.55 -0.92
C ALA A 157 -30.55 -10.96 -0.73
N ARG A 158 -31.47 -11.12 -1.69
CA ARG A 158 -32.88 -10.73 -1.51
C ARG A 158 -33.63 -11.69 -0.58
N LYS A 159 -33.33 -13.00 -0.68
CA LYS A 159 -33.94 -14.04 0.18
C LYS A 159 -33.35 -14.06 1.59
N ASN A 160 -32.08 -13.69 1.71
CA ASN A 160 -31.32 -13.66 2.95
C ASN A 160 -30.74 -12.25 3.13
N PRO A 161 -31.58 -11.26 3.47
CA PRO A 161 -31.13 -9.90 3.65
C PRO A 161 -30.09 -9.85 4.77
N HIS A 162 -28.95 -9.23 4.48
CA HIS A 162 -27.96 -8.93 5.51
C HIS A 162 -28.46 -7.76 6.37
N SER A 163 -27.90 -7.63 7.57
CA SER A 163 -28.24 -6.53 8.47
C SER A 163 -27.94 -5.19 7.79
N MET A 164 -28.95 -4.32 7.79
CA MET A 164 -28.85 -2.93 7.38
C MET A 164 -29.42 -2.11 8.51
N ALA A 165 -28.57 -1.33 9.18
CA ALA A 165 -29.01 -0.48 10.28
C ALA A 165 -29.89 0.66 9.77
N GLU A 166 -30.82 1.11 10.61
CA GLU A 166 -31.65 2.28 10.34
C GLU A 166 -30.78 3.54 10.22
N TRP A 167 -31.14 4.43 9.28
CA TRP A 167 -30.53 5.73 9.12
C TRP A 167 -31.43 6.81 9.71
N SER A 168 -30.98 7.42 10.81
CA SER A 168 -31.69 8.55 11.42
C SER A 168 -31.56 9.81 10.57
N GLN A 169 -32.64 10.57 10.41
CA GLN A 169 -32.63 11.90 9.80
C GLN A 169 -31.83 12.93 10.63
N ALA A 170 -31.63 12.65 11.92
CA ALA A 170 -30.78 13.47 12.81
C ALA A 170 -29.31 13.03 12.79
N SER A 171 -28.90 12.16 11.84
CA SER A 171 -27.50 11.74 11.70
C SER A 171 -26.60 12.93 11.44
N ARG A 172 -25.49 13.00 12.18
CA ARG A 172 -24.46 14.04 12.06
C ARG A 172 -23.23 13.55 11.31
N SER A 173 -23.23 12.29 10.88
CA SER A 173 -22.17 11.72 10.06
C SER A 173 -22.10 12.44 8.72
N HIS A 174 -20.92 12.92 8.36
CA HIS A 174 -20.68 13.61 7.10
C HIS A 174 -19.26 13.33 6.62
N VAL A 175 -19.02 13.59 5.33
CA VAL A 175 -17.67 13.60 4.76
C VAL A 175 -17.18 15.04 4.78
N SER A 176 -16.00 15.25 5.35
CA SER A 176 -15.26 16.50 5.21
C SER A 176 -14.03 16.30 4.31
N HIS A 177 -13.79 17.25 3.42
CA HIS A 177 -12.68 17.21 2.47
C HIS A 177 -12.09 18.61 2.26
N MET A 178 -10.88 18.68 1.70
CA MET A 178 -10.24 19.96 1.38
C MET A 178 -11.04 20.70 0.29
N HIS A 179 -11.13 22.02 0.41
CA HIS A 179 -11.81 22.90 -0.56
C HIS A 179 -10.84 23.74 -1.40
N HIS A 180 -9.54 23.58 -1.18
CA HIS A 180 -8.46 24.17 -1.97
C HIS A 180 -7.14 23.48 -1.62
N GLY A 181 -6.13 23.62 -2.48
CA GLY A 181 -4.76 23.15 -2.17
C GLY A 181 -4.60 21.64 -2.07
N ASP A 182 -5.56 20.86 -2.54
CA ASP A 182 -5.44 19.41 -2.74
C ASP A 182 -5.09 19.09 -4.20
N PHE A 183 -5.01 17.80 -4.52
CA PHE A 183 -4.74 17.34 -5.87
C PHE A 183 -5.79 17.80 -6.89
N TYR A 184 -7.07 17.79 -6.50
CA TYR A 184 -8.19 18.15 -7.39
C TYR A 184 -8.07 19.59 -7.88
N HIS A 185 -7.86 20.53 -6.96
CA HIS A 185 -7.81 21.95 -7.30
C HIS A 185 -6.48 22.35 -7.98
N GLY A 186 -5.43 21.53 -7.85
CA GLY A 186 -4.10 21.77 -8.43
C GLY A 186 -3.81 21.01 -9.73
N GLU A 187 -4.75 20.21 -10.22
CA GLU A 187 -4.56 19.35 -11.39
C GLU A 187 -4.43 20.15 -12.68
N LYS A 188 -3.50 19.73 -13.54
CA LYS A 188 -3.38 20.14 -14.93
C LYS A 188 -3.22 18.90 -15.78
N SER A 189 -3.89 18.87 -16.92
CA SER A 189 -3.90 17.74 -17.84
C SER A 189 -3.59 18.19 -19.26
N ILE A 190 -2.89 17.35 -20.02
CA ILE A 190 -2.74 17.50 -21.48
C ILE A 190 -2.87 16.15 -22.16
N THR A 191 -3.33 16.16 -23.40
CA THR A 191 -3.21 15.02 -24.33
C THR A 191 -2.11 15.33 -25.33
N LEU A 192 -1.18 14.40 -25.50
CA LEU A 192 -0.06 14.59 -26.42
C LEU A 192 -0.49 14.55 -27.89
N ASP A 193 0.23 15.30 -28.71
CA ASP A 193 0.09 15.37 -30.18
C ASP A 193 1.04 14.42 -30.93
N ARG A 194 2.02 13.87 -30.21
CA ARG A 194 3.01 12.87 -30.65
C ARG A 194 3.76 12.29 -29.45
N ALA A 195 4.40 11.15 -29.65
CA ALA A 195 5.30 10.54 -28.67
C ALA A 195 6.48 11.48 -28.32
N ARG A 196 6.84 11.54 -27.04
CA ARG A 196 7.89 12.43 -26.50
C ARG A 196 8.56 11.79 -25.29
N ASP A 197 9.85 12.06 -25.12
CA ASP A 197 10.54 11.83 -23.86
C ASP A 197 10.49 13.10 -23.01
N VAL A 198 10.01 12.99 -21.77
CA VAL A 198 9.94 14.10 -20.82
C VAL A 198 10.78 13.84 -19.57
N LYS A 199 11.15 14.91 -18.87
CA LYS A 199 11.80 14.86 -17.55
C LYS A 199 10.94 15.61 -16.53
N MET A 200 11.00 15.20 -15.27
CA MET A 200 10.37 15.91 -14.15
C MET A 200 11.46 16.59 -13.34
N GLU A 201 11.42 17.92 -13.25
CA GLU A 201 12.40 18.72 -12.52
C GLU A 201 11.74 19.78 -11.64
N LEU A 202 12.39 20.07 -10.51
CA LEU A 202 12.03 21.15 -9.61
C LEU A 202 13.06 22.27 -9.77
N ILE A 203 12.61 23.42 -10.24
CA ILE A 203 13.40 24.65 -10.20
C ILE A 203 13.15 25.31 -8.85
N THR A 204 14.19 25.34 -8.01
CA THR A 204 14.11 25.90 -6.65
C THR A 204 14.10 27.43 -6.68
N LYS A 205 13.74 28.06 -5.56
CA LYS A 205 13.78 29.53 -5.42
C LYS A 205 15.19 30.14 -5.60
N SER A 206 16.25 29.36 -5.39
CA SER A 206 17.63 29.79 -5.63
C SER A 206 18.06 29.65 -7.09
N GLY A 207 17.19 29.13 -7.97
CA GLY A 207 17.51 28.83 -9.37
C GLY A 207 18.18 27.47 -9.60
N GLN A 208 18.48 26.71 -8.54
CA GLN A 208 19.00 25.35 -8.68
C GLN A 208 17.92 24.42 -9.25
N THR A 209 18.29 23.64 -10.26
CA THR A 209 17.44 22.58 -10.84
C THR A 209 17.72 21.23 -10.17
N ILE A 210 16.67 20.61 -9.63
CA ILE A 210 16.71 19.26 -9.07
C ILE A 210 15.92 18.34 -9.99
N VAL A 211 16.59 17.35 -10.57
CA VAL A 211 15.93 16.33 -11.40
C VAL A 211 15.27 15.30 -10.49
N LEU A 212 13.93 15.23 -10.53
CA LEU A 212 13.14 14.28 -9.75
C LEU A 212 12.98 12.95 -10.49
N LYS A 213 12.77 13.02 -11.81
CA LYS A 213 12.73 11.84 -12.69
C LYS A 213 13.40 12.19 -14.03
N PRO A 214 14.51 11.53 -14.37
CA PRO A 214 15.33 11.93 -15.51
C PRO A 214 14.66 11.68 -16.86
N LYS A 215 13.84 10.62 -16.96
CA LYS A 215 13.15 10.24 -18.20
C LYS A 215 11.82 9.55 -17.93
N VAL A 216 10.81 9.95 -18.70
CA VAL A 216 9.53 9.27 -18.89
C VAL A 216 9.26 9.28 -20.40
N SER A 217 9.16 8.10 -21.00
CA SER A 217 8.75 7.97 -22.40
C SER A 217 7.24 7.94 -22.48
N LEU A 218 6.68 8.85 -23.29
CA LEU A 218 5.24 9.00 -23.49
C LEU A 218 4.88 8.69 -24.94
N LEU A 219 3.72 8.08 -25.12
CA LEU A 219 3.16 7.67 -26.40
C LEU A 219 2.45 8.82 -27.12
N ASP A 220 2.20 8.62 -28.41
CA ASP A 220 1.25 9.48 -29.13
C ASP A 220 -0.15 9.36 -28.50
N ARG A 221 -0.84 10.49 -28.37
CA ARG A 221 -2.16 10.62 -27.73
C ARG A 221 -2.23 10.18 -26.27
N GLU A 222 -1.10 9.97 -25.59
CA GLU A 222 -1.11 9.70 -24.15
C GLU A 222 -1.63 10.93 -23.39
N VAL A 223 -2.48 10.68 -22.39
CA VAL A 223 -2.96 11.70 -21.46
C VAL A 223 -2.05 11.68 -20.25
N ILE A 224 -1.54 12.86 -19.87
CA ILE A 224 -0.72 13.03 -18.67
C ILE A 224 -1.25 14.15 -17.79
N ASP A 225 -1.16 13.92 -16.50
CA ASP A 225 -1.64 14.84 -15.47
C ASP A 225 -0.51 15.22 -14.52
N SER A 226 -0.53 16.47 -14.05
CA SER A 226 0.34 16.97 -12.99
C SER A 226 -0.50 17.65 -11.93
N MET A 227 -0.32 17.24 -10.69
CA MET A 227 -1.08 17.71 -9.54
C MET A 227 -0.18 17.78 -8.31
N PHE A 228 -0.53 18.62 -7.35
CA PHE A 228 0.18 18.71 -6.07
C PHE A 228 -0.80 18.94 -4.93
N MET A 229 -0.40 18.57 -3.72
CA MET A 229 -1.14 18.88 -2.49
C MET A 229 -0.27 19.81 -1.63
N SER A 230 -0.84 20.96 -1.25
CA SER A 230 -0.21 21.91 -0.36
C SER A 230 -0.21 21.35 1.06
N LYS A 231 1.00 21.10 1.59
CA LYS A 231 1.16 20.74 3.00
C LYS A 231 0.53 21.76 3.93
N LYS A 232 0.67 23.06 3.64
CA LYS A 232 0.11 24.13 4.48
C LYS A 232 -1.41 24.01 4.56
N ALA A 233 -2.08 23.92 3.41
CA ALA A 233 -3.53 23.78 3.35
C ALA A 233 -4.02 22.48 4.02
N LEU A 234 -3.26 21.38 3.88
CA LEU A 234 -3.58 20.11 4.54
C LEU A 234 -3.53 20.21 6.06
N LEU A 235 -2.52 20.87 6.63
CA LEU A 235 -2.42 21.04 8.09
C LEU A 235 -3.51 21.96 8.63
N GLU A 236 -3.80 23.06 7.93
CA GLU A 236 -4.91 23.97 8.27
C GLU A 236 -6.27 23.25 8.21
N PHE A 237 -6.47 22.39 7.20
CA PHE A 237 -7.63 21.52 7.10
C PHE A 237 -7.74 20.59 8.31
N TYR A 238 -6.68 19.85 8.65
CA TYR A 238 -6.73 18.91 9.78
C TYR A 238 -7.02 19.59 11.12
N GLU A 239 -6.35 20.71 11.41
CA GLU A 239 -6.60 21.46 12.64
C GLU A 239 -8.07 21.86 12.75
N ARG A 240 -8.64 22.39 11.65
CA ARG A 240 -10.05 22.81 11.60
C ARG A 240 -11.00 21.63 11.81
N GLU A 241 -10.81 20.52 11.11
CA GLU A 241 -11.73 19.37 11.18
C GLU A 241 -11.64 18.61 12.49
N ILE A 242 -10.45 18.52 13.09
CA ILE A 242 -10.29 17.93 14.42
C ILE A 242 -11.00 18.80 15.46
N GLU A 243 -10.87 20.13 15.36
CA GLU A 243 -11.55 21.06 16.26
C GLU A 243 -13.07 21.09 16.04
N ASP A 244 -13.54 21.00 14.80
CA ASP A 244 -14.97 20.88 14.51
C ASP A 244 -15.54 19.59 15.11
N ALA A 245 -14.88 18.45 14.89
CA ALA A 245 -15.29 17.17 15.46
C ALA A 245 -15.37 17.22 16.99
N ARG A 246 -14.39 17.90 17.63
CA ARG A 246 -14.36 18.13 19.08
C ARG A 246 -15.54 19.01 19.53
N LYS A 247 -15.73 20.19 18.94
CA LYS A 247 -16.81 21.13 19.29
C LYS A 247 -18.19 20.53 19.08
N THR A 248 -18.35 19.77 18.01
CA THR A 248 -19.62 19.15 17.64
C THR A 248 -19.84 17.85 18.40
N GLY A 249 -18.81 17.24 18.98
CA GLY A 249 -18.91 15.97 19.71
C GLY A 249 -19.18 14.78 18.79
N VAL A 250 -18.70 14.80 17.55
CA VAL A 250 -18.72 13.65 16.64
C VAL A 250 -17.36 12.95 16.67
N MET A 251 -17.35 11.63 16.41
CA MET A 251 -16.10 10.89 16.35
C MET A 251 -15.31 11.29 15.11
N PHE A 252 -14.06 11.73 15.29
CA PHE A 252 -13.14 11.97 14.20
C PHE A 252 -12.67 10.65 13.58
N SER A 253 -12.75 10.54 12.25
CA SER A 253 -12.20 9.41 11.50
C SER A 253 -11.42 9.89 10.28
N LEU A 254 -10.35 9.16 9.94
CA LEU A 254 -9.53 9.44 8.77
C LEU A 254 -9.67 8.30 7.75
N HIS A 255 -10.13 8.63 6.55
CA HIS A 255 -10.32 7.67 5.46
C HIS A 255 -9.33 7.94 4.33
N VAL A 256 -8.21 7.23 4.33
CA VAL A 256 -7.18 7.29 3.27
C VAL A 256 -6.76 5.88 2.84
N LYS A 257 -6.07 5.79 1.69
CA LYS A 257 -5.63 4.52 1.10
C LYS A 257 -4.10 4.34 1.13
N ALA A 258 -3.50 4.36 2.32
CA ALA A 258 -2.04 4.41 2.54
C ALA A 258 -1.23 3.27 1.90
N THR A 259 -1.79 2.06 1.80
CA THR A 259 -1.12 0.90 1.20
C THR A 259 -1.09 0.94 -0.32
N MET A 260 -2.18 1.40 -0.95
CA MET A 260 -2.25 1.53 -2.41
C MET A 260 -1.45 2.75 -2.87
N MET A 261 -1.67 3.90 -2.24
CA MET A 261 -0.98 5.16 -2.51
C MET A 261 0.30 5.23 -1.66
N LYS A 262 1.24 4.31 -1.94
CA LYS A 262 2.41 4.00 -1.09
C LYS A 262 3.36 5.17 -0.77
N VAL A 263 3.24 6.29 -1.48
CA VAL A 263 4.05 7.50 -1.27
C VAL A 263 3.23 8.62 -0.63
N SER A 264 2.13 9.04 -1.27
CA SER A 264 1.39 10.23 -0.85
C SER A 264 0.60 10.03 0.44
N HIS A 265 -0.17 8.94 0.55
CA HIS A 265 -1.10 8.77 1.65
C HIS A 265 -0.46 8.46 3.01
N PRO A 266 0.71 7.79 3.11
CA PRO A 266 1.46 7.75 4.37
C PRO A 266 1.88 9.13 4.89
N ILE A 267 2.21 10.08 4.00
CA ILE A 267 2.53 11.46 4.38
C ILE A 267 1.28 12.19 4.89
N VAL A 268 0.16 12.04 4.17
CA VAL A 268 -1.15 12.58 4.57
C VAL A 268 -1.56 12.06 5.94
N PHE A 269 -1.47 10.75 6.14
CA PHE A 269 -1.73 10.09 7.42
C PHE A 269 -0.83 10.58 8.55
N GLY A 270 0.49 10.65 8.32
CA GLY A 270 1.44 11.09 9.34
C GLY A 270 1.25 12.55 9.73
N HIS A 271 0.80 13.42 8.82
CA HIS A 271 0.41 14.79 9.15
C HIS A 271 -0.83 14.83 10.05
N CYS A 272 -1.85 14.02 9.77
CA CYS A 272 -3.02 13.90 10.65
C CYS A 272 -2.62 13.47 12.06
N VAL A 273 -1.75 12.47 12.21
CA VAL A 273 -1.27 11.99 13.51
C VAL A 273 -0.54 13.10 14.27
N LYS A 274 0.36 13.83 13.60
CA LYS A 274 1.12 14.92 14.24
C LYS A 274 0.24 16.07 14.68
N ILE A 275 -0.83 16.39 13.94
CA ILE A 275 -1.79 17.42 14.35
C ILE A 275 -2.67 16.91 15.50
N PHE A 276 -3.12 15.66 15.44
CA PHE A 276 -3.94 15.09 16.50
C PHE A 276 -3.21 15.03 17.85
N TYR A 277 -1.92 14.68 17.86
CA TYR A 277 -1.09 14.62 19.06
C TYR A 277 -0.12 15.82 19.17
N LYS A 278 -0.52 17.00 18.67
CA LYS A 278 0.35 18.17 18.51
C LYS A 278 1.14 18.50 19.77
N ASP A 279 0.48 18.58 20.92
CA ASP A 279 1.13 18.96 22.19
C ASP A 279 2.20 17.94 22.61
N ALA A 280 1.93 16.65 22.45
CA ALA A 280 2.91 15.60 22.73
C ALA A 280 4.10 15.65 21.74
N PHE A 281 3.86 15.97 20.46
CA PHE A 281 4.91 16.14 19.46
C PHE A 281 5.74 17.41 19.65
N GLU A 282 5.13 18.49 20.15
CA GLU A 282 5.84 19.72 20.51
C GLU A 282 6.74 19.47 21.73
N LYS A 283 6.24 18.78 22.75
CA LYS A 283 7.00 18.46 23.97
C LYS A 283 8.14 17.45 23.75
N HIS A 284 7.87 16.36 23.01
CA HIS A 284 8.80 15.23 22.87
C HIS A 284 9.51 15.16 21.51
N GLY A 285 9.32 16.16 20.64
CA GLY A 285 9.74 16.11 19.24
C GLY A 285 11.25 15.86 19.03
N ALA A 286 12.11 16.40 19.90
CA ALA A 286 13.55 16.15 19.84
C ALA A 286 13.89 14.67 20.11
N LEU A 287 13.27 14.08 21.13
CA LEU A 287 13.43 12.67 21.48
C LEU A 287 12.87 11.76 20.39
N PHE A 288 11.69 12.09 19.85
CA PHE A 288 11.11 11.34 18.73
C PHE A 288 12.01 11.37 17.50
N LYS A 289 12.69 12.48 17.23
CA LYS A 289 13.67 12.59 16.15
C LYS A 289 14.91 11.72 16.39
N GLU A 290 15.43 11.72 17.62
CA GLU A 290 16.58 10.89 18.02
C GLU A 290 16.28 9.39 17.88
N LEU A 291 15.09 8.97 18.31
CA LEU A 291 14.62 7.59 18.21
C LEU A 291 14.24 7.18 16.76
N GLY A 292 14.20 8.15 15.84
CA GLY A 292 13.78 7.90 14.46
C GLY A 292 12.30 7.52 14.33
N VAL A 293 11.43 8.07 15.18
CA VAL A 293 9.97 7.85 15.12
C VAL A 293 9.43 8.36 13.78
N ASN A 294 8.69 7.50 13.09
CA ASN A 294 8.05 7.81 11.82
C ASN A 294 6.56 7.45 11.83
N VAL A 295 5.73 8.39 12.28
CA VAL A 295 4.27 8.21 12.32
C VAL A 295 3.57 8.12 10.96
N ASN A 296 4.28 8.28 9.85
CA ASN A 296 3.75 7.87 8.55
C ASN A 296 3.48 6.35 8.50
N ASN A 297 4.14 5.58 9.38
CA ASN A 297 3.94 4.14 9.58
C ASN A 297 2.87 3.80 10.63
N GLY A 298 2.19 4.80 11.23
CA GLY A 298 1.24 4.58 12.32
C GLY A 298 1.80 4.84 13.72
N MET A 299 0.90 4.92 14.70
CA MET A 299 1.26 5.05 16.12
C MET A 299 2.02 3.83 16.66
N ALA A 300 1.85 2.66 16.04
CA ALA A 300 2.61 1.46 16.38
C ALA A 300 4.13 1.66 16.22
N ASP A 301 4.57 2.48 15.26
CA ASP A 301 5.97 2.85 15.09
C ASP A 301 6.47 3.61 16.32
N LEU A 302 5.74 4.66 16.75
CA LEU A 302 6.06 5.42 17.96
C LEU A 302 6.12 4.51 19.18
N TYR A 303 5.08 3.70 19.42
CA TYR A 303 5.05 2.78 20.57
C TYR A 303 6.21 1.76 20.54
N GLY A 304 6.56 1.26 19.36
CA GLY A 304 7.70 0.35 19.18
C GLY A 304 9.03 1.01 19.48
N LYS A 305 9.25 2.26 19.05
CA LYS A 305 10.50 2.99 19.30
C LYS A 305 10.65 3.42 20.76
N ILE A 306 9.57 3.86 21.42
CA ILE A 306 9.67 4.27 22.84
C ILE A 306 9.87 3.08 23.79
N ALA A 307 9.57 1.85 23.37
CA ALA A 307 9.76 0.65 24.20
C ALA A 307 11.24 0.41 24.59
N THR A 308 12.20 1.03 23.90
CA THR A 308 13.63 0.96 24.23
C THR A 308 14.05 1.95 25.32
N LEU A 309 13.16 2.85 25.75
CA LEU A 309 13.43 3.85 26.79
C LEU A 309 13.19 3.31 28.20
N PRO A 310 13.72 3.97 29.25
CA PRO A 310 13.33 3.71 30.63
C PRO A 310 11.82 3.88 30.85
N GLN A 311 11.23 3.03 31.69
CA GLN A 311 9.78 2.99 31.95
C GLN A 311 9.19 4.36 32.31
N SER A 312 9.87 5.14 33.16
CA SER A 312 9.42 6.47 33.56
C SER A 312 9.24 7.44 32.38
N LYS A 313 10.10 7.35 31.36
CA LYS A 313 10.00 8.15 30.13
C LYS A 313 8.89 7.64 29.21
N GLN A 314 8.72 6.33 29.12
CA GLN A 314 7.60 5.76 28.39
C GLN A 314 6.26 6.21 28.96
N ASP A 315 6.12 6.19 30.29
CA ASP A 315 4.88 6.56 30.97
C ASP A 315 4.58 8.06 30.85
N GLU A 316 5.62 8.91 30.90
CA GLU A 316 5.50 10.34 30.61
C GLU A 316 4.94 10.57 29.19
N ILE A 317 5.53 9.94 28.18
CA ILE A 317 5.09 10.08 26.78
C ILE A 317 3.65 9.56 26.61
N LYS A 318 3.34 8.39 27.17
CA LYS A 318 1.99 7.79 27.08
C LYS A 318 0.93 8.67 27.73
N ARG A 319 1.25 9.28 28.89
CA ARG A 319 0.36 10.22 29.57
C ARG A 319 0.13 11.46 28.72
N ASP A 320 1.18 12.04 28.14
CA ASP A 320 1.05 13.24 27.33
C ASP A 320 0.29 12.97 26.01
N LEU A 321 0.46 11.79 25.41
CA LEU A 321 -0.39 11.33 24.30
C LEU A 321 -1.86 11.19 24.71
N HIS A 322 -2.11 10.65 25.91
CA HIS A 322 -3.47 10.51 26.44
C HIS A 322 -4.12 11.88 26.69
N ALA A 323 -3.36 12.85 27.20
CA ALA A 323 -3.84 14.21 27.43
C ALA A 323 -4.32 14.89 26.14
N CYS A 324 -3.77 14.54 24.96
CA CYS A 324 -4.27 15.05 23.67
C CYS A 324 -5.71 14.57 23.33
N HIS A 325 -6.26 13.59 24.04
CA HIS A 325 -7.65 13.17 23.90
C HIS A 325 -8.61 13.93 24.81
N GLU A 326 -8.10 14.68 25.79
CA GLU A 326 -8.94 15.39 26.75
C GLU A 326 -9.63 16.59 26.08
N PRO A 327 -10.93 16.80 26.34
CA PRO A 327 -11.61 18.01 25.91
C PRO A 327 -11.07 19.19 26.74
N VAL A 328 -10.23 20.04 26.13
CA VAL A 328 -9.82 21.33 26.73
C VAL A 328 -10.97 22.33 26.74
#